data_AF-A0A951MIS0-F1
#
_entry.id   AF-A0A951MIS0-F1
#
_cell.length_a   1.000
_cell.length_b   1.000
_cell.length_c   1.000
_cell.angle_alpha   90.00
_cell.angle_beta   90.00
_cell.angle_gamma   90.00
#
_symmetry.space_group_name_H-M   'P 1'
#
loop_
_entity.id
_entity.type
_entity.pdbx_description
1 polymer ?
#
loop_
_entity_poly.entity_id
_entity_poly.type
_entity_poly.pdbx_seq_one_letter_code
_entity_poly.pdbx_strand_id
1 'polypeptide(L)'
;MRKILILPLVILLACCTTVKRTLKESQAEAASNKFKVTSYCPIEGDCAVKRIPNMSLVVKKDIDGGVAGGMYYQLVENAGTEVVIYTYEKAMDDALLDGFYKEEIIFEIPSQSQRLILENRVLQDVKMLFGRFCYCKGQAGYFQVKQGKLDLRRTDKKIKAALTFKVLEVPQLINTVSFTVE
;
A
#
# COMPACT_ATOMS: atom_id res chain seq x y z
N MET A 1 -71.56 23.38 -23.03
CA MET A 1 -71.21 22.88 -21.68
C MET A 1 -69.85 22.20 -21.78
N ARG A 2 -68.93 22.56 -20.86
CA ARG A 2 -67.71 21.85 -20.42
C ARG A 2 -67.40 20.52 -21.13
N LYS A 3 -66.15 20.36 -21.61
CA LYS A 3 -65.18 19.30 -21.23
C LYS A 3 -63.99 19.31 -22.21
N ILE A 4 -62.78 19.62 -21.74
CA ILE A 4 -61.68 18.71 -21.31
C ILE A 4 -60.52 18.77 -22.33
N LEU A 5 -59.58 19.65 -22.01
CA LEU A 5 -58.12 19.45 -21.94
C LEU A 5 -57.58 18.08 -22.39
N ILE A 6 -56.82 18.01 -23.49
CA ILE A 6 -55.75 17.02 -23.70
C ILE A 6 -54.61 17.68 -24.48
N LEU A 7 -53.51 17.94 -23.78
CA LEU A 7 -52.20 18.31 -24.31
C LEU A 7 -51.42 17.01 -24.62
N PRO A 8 -50.88 16.80 -25.83
CA PRO A 8 -49.99 15.67 -26.05
C PRO A 8 -48.58 16.05 -25.61
N LEU A 9 -48.23 15.67 -24.38
CA LEU A 9 -46.86 15.59 -23.90
C LEU A 9 -46.23 14.31 -24.49
N VAL A 10 -45.66 14.41 -25.69
CA VAL A 10 -44.81 13.37 -26.26
C VAL A 10 -43.38 13.64 -25.79
N ILE A 11 -43.02 13.04 -24.66
CA ILE A 11 -41.66 12.96 -24.14
C ILE A 11 -40.83 12.17 -25.14
N LEU A 12 -39.86 12.83 -25.78
CA LEU A 12 -38.80 12.17 -26.50
C LEU A 12 -37.99 11.31 -25.52
N LEU A 13 -38.10 10.00 -25.65
CA LEU A 13 -37.12 9.05 -25.13
C LEU A 13 -35.87 9.16 -26.00
N ALA A 14 -34.94 10.01 -25.59
CA ALA A 14 -33.57 9.96 -26.10
C ALA A 14 -32.91 8.68 -25.55
N CYS A 15 -32.72 7.70 -26.44
CA CYS A 15 -31.92 6.51 -26.21
C CYS A 15 -30.50 6.91 -25.77
N CYS A 16 -30.16 6.67 -24.50
CA CYS A 16 -28.76 6.49 -24.12
C CYS A 16 -28.28 5.15 -24.70
N THR A 17 -27.48 5.20 -25.75
CA THR A 17 -26.67 4.05 -26.16
C THR A 17 -25.62 3.81 -25.08
N THR A 18 -25.79 2.71 -24.33
CA THR A 18 -24.76 2.24 -23.41
C THR A 18 -23.52 1.84 -24.22
N VAL A 19 -22.48 2.68 -24.17
CA VAL A 19 -21.15 2.30 -24.63
C VAL A 19 -20.68 1.17 -23.71
N LYS A 20 -20.67 -0.06 -24.22
CA LYS A 20 -19.95 -1.17 -23.59
C LYS A 20 -18.46 -0.82 -23.64
N ARG A 21 -17.93 -0.26 -22.54
CA ARG A 21 -16.48 -0.19 -22.34
C ARG A 21 -15.98 -1.58 -22.02
N THR A 22 -15.30 -2.17 -22.98
CA THR A 22 -14.44 -3.34 -22.83
C THR A 22 -13.52 -3.13 -21.63
N LEU A 23 -13.57 -4.04 -20.65
CA LEU A 23 -12.58 -4.17 -19.59
C LEU A 23 -11.26 -4.63 -20.20
N LYS A 24 -10.39 -3.69 -20.57
CA LYS A 24 -8.96 -3.90 -20.68
C LYS A 24 -8.23 -2.62 -20.27
N GLU A 25 -7.30 -2.81 -19.34
CA GLU A 25 -6.35 -1.85 -18.79
C GLU A 25 -6.94 -0.66 -18.02
N SER A 26 -7.02 -0.81 -16.70
CA SER A 26 -6.83 0.32 -15.78
C SER A 26 -5.42 0.23 -15.19
N GLN A 27 -4.42 0.53 -16.01
CA GLN A 27 -3.25 1.23 -15.47
C GLN A 27 -3.74 2.63 -15.12
N ALA A 28 -4.05 2.84 -13.84
CA ALA A 28 -4.29 4.18 -13.34
C ALA A 28 -2.96 4.94 -13.40
N GLU A 29 -2.87 5.88 -14.34
CA GLU A 29 -1.75 6.81 -14.48
C GLU A 29 -1.65 7.71 -13.25
N ALA A 30 -0.75 7.32 -12.34
CA ALA A 30 -0.11 8.19 -11.39
C ALA A 30 1.36 7.75 -11.29
N ALA A 31 2.23 8.33 -12.13
CA ALA A 31 3.69 8.16 -12.12
C ALA A 31 4.15 6.79 -11.55
N SER A 32 3.83 5.70 -12.25
CA SER A 32 4.17 4.35 -11.79
C SER A 32 5.68 4.18 -11.86
N ASN A 33 6.36 4.29 -10.72
CA ASN A 33 7.76 3.91 -10.58
C ASN A 33 7.98 2.50 -11.12
N LYS A 34 9.03 2.31 -11.92
CA LYS A 34 9.38 0.98 -12.43
C LYS A 34 9.95 0.19 -11.27
N PHE A 35 9.36 -0.95 -10.94
CA PHE A 35 9.86 -1.82 -9.89
C PHE A 35 9.99 -3.27 -10.35
N LYS A 36 10.82 -4.01 -9.63
CA LYS A 36 10.99 -5.46 -9.77
C LYS A 36 11.12 -6.07 -8.38
N VAL A 37 10.21 -6.98 -8.03
CA VAL A 37 10.33 -7.83 -6.84
C VAL A 37 11.15 -9.06 -7.21
N THR A 38 12.12 -9.43 -6.36
CA THR A 38 13.00 -10.60 -6.56
C THR A 38 12.92 -11.59 -5.40
N SER A 39 12.29 -11.23 -4.29
CA SER A 39 11.93 -12.18 -3.24
C SER A 39 10.72 -13.01 -3.64
N TYR A 40 10.43 -14.04 -2.85
CA TYR A 40 9.16 -14.75 -2.93
C TYR A 40 7.98 -13.77 -2.78
N CYS A 41 7.01 -13.89 -3.68
CA CYS A 41 5.70 -13.26 -3.58
C CYS A 41 4.67 -14.40 -3.51
N PRO A 42 3.76 -14.42 -2.52
CA PRO A 42 2.76 -15.47 -2.40
C PRO A 42 1.90 -15.57 -3.66
N ILE A 43 1.69 -16.80 -4.14
CA ILE A 43 1.00 -17.08 -5.42
C ILE A 43 -0.48 -16.67 -5.44
N GLU A 44 -1.08 -16.47 -4.27
CA GLU A 44 -2.49 -16.07 -4.11
C GLU A 44 -2.70 -14.57 -4.31
N GLY A 45 -1.65 -13.80 -4.62
CA GLY A 45 -1.78 -12.36 -4.76
C GLY A 45 -0.60 -11.72 -5.50
N ASP A 46 -0.60 -10.39 -5.47
CA ASP A 46 0.38 -9.56 -6.17
C ASP A 46 1.24 -8.78 -5.20
N CYS A 47 2.49 -8.57 -5.57
CA CYS A 47 3.43 -7.76 -4.82
C CYS A 47 3.82 -6.52 -5.62
N ALA A 48 3.74 -5.35 -4.97
CA ALA A 48 4.05 -4.07 -5.57
C ALA A 48 5.02 -3.26 -4.72
N VAL A 49 5.78 -2.37 -5.38
CA VAL A 49 6.67 -1.43 -4.68
C VAL A 49 6.42 -0.02 -5.18
N LYS A 50 6.24 0.90 -4.25
CA LYS A 50 6.09 2.33 -4.49
C LYS A 50 7.23 3.09 -3.81
N ARG A 51 7.68 4.13 -4.49
CA ARG A 51 8.69 5.09 -4.01
C ARG A 51 8.07 6.48 -4.06
N ILE A 52 8.18 7.25 -2.99
CA ILE A 52 7.55 8.57 -2.87
C ILE A 52 8.66 9.56 -2.50
N PRO A 53 9.22 10.28 -3.48
CA PRO A 53 10.28 11.24 -3.22
C PRO A 53 9.76 12.43 -2.41
N ASN A 54 10.68 13.11 -1.71
CA ASN A 54 10.42 14.35 -0.96
C ASN A 54 9.33 14.21 0.11
N MET A 55 9.25 13.04 0.76
CA MET A 55 8.27 12.74 1.80
C MET A 55 8.94 12.08 3.01
N SER A 56 8.41 12.36 4.19
CA SER A 56 8.72 11.69 5.46
C SER A 56 7.46 11.05 6.07
N LEU A 57 7.67 10.06 6.92
CA LEU A 57 6.67 9.43 7.76
C LEU A 57 6.53 10.16 9.09
N VAL A 58 5.31 10.47 9.48
CA VAL A 58 4.95 10.85 10.84
C VAL A 58 4.08 9.74 11.42
N VAL A 59 4.64 8.94 12.32
CA VAL A 59 3.93 7.84 12.99
C VAL A 59 3.15 8.38 14.16
N LYS A 60 1.85 8.07 14.19
CA LYS A 60 0.92 8.44 15.25
C LYS A 60 0.31 7.18 15.86
N LYS A 61 -0.16 7.32 17.09
CA LYS A 61 -0.88 6.29 17.83
C LYS A 61 -2.27 6.82 18.14
N ASP A 62 -3.26 5.94 18.03
CA ASP A 62 -4.61 6.27 18.46
C ASP A 62 -4.65 6.41 19.98
N ILE A 63 -5.44 7.39 20.45
CA ILE A 63 -5.47 7.84 21.84
C ILE A 63 -6.13 6.79 22.74
N ASP A 64 -6.94 5.89 22.15
CA ASP A 64 -7.65 4.83 22.88
C ASP A 64 -6.77 3.62 23.26
N GLY A 65 -5.45 3.69 23.03
CA GLY A 65 -4.41 3.06 23.86
C GLY A 65 -4.38 1.54 24.06
N GLY A 66 -5.34 0.76 23.55
CA GLY A 66 -5.54 -0.63 23.98
C GLY A 66 -5.62 -1.68 22.87
N VAL A 67 -5.68 -1.30 21.60
CA VAL A 67 -5.80 -2.28 20.50
C VAL A 67 -4.46 -2.42 19.77
N ALA A 68 -3.93 -3.64 19.73
CA ALA A 68 -2.78 -3.98 18.91
C ALA A 68 -3.08 -3.58 17.45
N GLY A 69 -2.20 -2.77 16.84
CA GLY A 69 -2.41 -2.22 15.49
C GLY A 69 -2.92 -0.77 15.42
N GLY A 70 -3.19 -0.12 16.56
CA GLY A 70 -3.65 1.28 16.63
C GLY A 70 -2.61 2.36 16.23
N MET A 71 -1.60 2.00 15.44
CA MET A 71 -0.69 2.97 14.82
C MET A 71 -1.20 3.32 13.42
N TYR A 72 -0.94 4.56 13.02
CA TYR A 72 -1.14 5.02 11.65
C TYR A 72 -0.01 5.99 11.29
N TYR A 73 0.18 6.22 10.00
CA TYR A 73 1.16 7.18 9.52
C TYR A 73 0.49 8.32 8.74
N GLN A 74 1.19 9.43 8.68
CA GLN A 74 0.93 10.51 7.74
C GLN A 74 2.19 10.77 6.93
N LEU A 75 2.02 11.12 5.66
CA LEU A 75 3.10 11.60 4.81
C LEU A 75 3.15 13.13 4.91
N VAL A 76 4.36 13.65 5.14
CA VAL A 76 4.63 15.08 5.16
C VAL A 76 5.76 15.40 4.20
N GLU A 77 5.70 16.56 3.55
CA GLU A 77 6.74 16.96 2.61
C GLU A 77 8.09 17.14 3.33
N ASN A 78 9.13 16.54 2.76
CA ASN A 78 10.50 16.68 3.23
C ASN A 78 11.48 16.30 2.12
N ALA A 79 12.19 17.27 1.55
CA ALA A 79 13.17 17.03 0.48
C ALA A 79 14.37 16.17 0.93
N GLY A 80 14.65 16.10 2.24
CA GLY A 80 15.75 15.31 2.79
C GLY A 80 15.48 13.80 2.84
N THR A 81 14.24 13.37 2.64
CA THR A 81 13.86 11.96 2.70
C THR A 81 12.94 11.54 1.56
N GLU A 82 12.75 10.24 1.45
CA GLU A 82 11.76 9.63 0.58
C GLU A 82 11.19 8.38 1.25
N VAL A 83 9.95 8.02 0.90
CA VAL A 83 9.24 6.89 1.49
C VAL A 83 9.18 5.73 0.50
N VAL A 84 9.44 4.53 0.99
CA VAL A 84 9.30 3.29 0.23
C VAL A 84 8.17 2.46 0.85
N ILE A 85 7.28 1.97 0.01
CA ILE A 85 6.15 1.12 0.38
C ILE A 85 6.24 -0.17 -0.43
N TYR A 86 6.33 -1.30 0.24
CA TYR A 86 6.11 -2.62 -0.34
C TYR A 86 4.73 -3.11 0.07
N THR A 87 3.97 -3.64 -0.87
CA THR A 87 2.63 -4.18 -0.62
C THR A 87 2.55 -5.60 -1.16
N TYR A 88 1.96 -6.50 -0.37
CA TYR A 88 1.37 -7.75 -0.85
C TYR A 88 -0.15 -7.65 -0.69
N GLU A 89 -0.89 -7.97 -1.75
CA GLU A 89 -2.36 -7.97 -1.74
C GLU A 89 -2.86 -9.29 -2.32
N LYS A 90 -3.62 -10.03 -1.52
CA LYS A 90 -4.25 -11.27 -1.94
C LYS A 90 -5.34 -10.96 -2.97
N ALA A 91 -5.37 -11.73 -4.07
CA ALA A 91 -6.44 -11.66 -5.05
C ALA A 91 -7.77 -11.95 -4.36
N MET A 92 -8.75 -11.06 -4.55
CA MET A 92 -10.09 -11.27 -4.04
C MET A 92 -10.76 -12.39 -4.83
N ASP A 93 -11.37 -13.34 -4.11
CA ASP A 93 -12.37 -14.22 -4.70
C ASP A 93 -13.70 -13.48 -4.64
N ASP A 94 -14.27 -13.13 -5.80
CA ASP A 94 -15.54 -12.41 -5.90
C ASP A 94 -16.70 -13.15 -5.19
N ALA A 95 -16.55 -14.45 -4.91
CA ALA A 95 -17.52 -15.24 -4.15
C ALA A 95 -17.41 -15.06 -2.62
N LEU A 96 -16.29 -14.53 -2.10
CA LEU A 96 -16.00 -14.40 -0.67
C LEU A 96 -15.80 -12.93 -0.28
N LEU A 97 -16.86 -12.33 0.28
CA LEU A 97 -16.89 -10.93 0.70
C LEU A 97 -15.85 -10.56 1.79
N ASP A 98 -15.34 -11.55 2.53
CA ASP A 98 -14.38 -11.39 3.63
C ASP A 98 -12.95 -11.84 3.28
N GLY A 99 -12.69 -12.18 2.00
CA GLY A 99 -11.39 -12.67 1.53
C GLY A 99 -10.26 -11.62 1.47
N PHE A 100 -10.53 -10.36 1.82
CA PHE A 100 -9.53 -9.29 1.74
C PHE A 100 -8.37 -9.53 2.69
N TYR A 101 -7.16 -9.53 2.13
CA TYR A 101 -5.92 -9.62 2.88
C TYR A 101 -4.83 -8.80 2.20
N LYS A 102 -4.21 -7.89 2.95
CA LYS A 102 -3.08 -7.09 2.51
C LYS A 102 -2.02 -6.99 3.61
N GLU A 103 -0.76 -7.14 3.23
CA GLU A 103 0.39 -6.80 4.06
C GLU A 103 1.15 -5.63 3.44
N GLU A 104 1.68 -4.75 4.27
CA GLU A 104 2.42 -3.56 3.84
C GLU A 104 3.70 -3.41 4.67
N ILE A 105 4.82 -3.08 4.03
CA ILE A 105 6.03 -2.64 4.72
C ILE A 105 6.30 -1.21 4.25
N ILE A 106 6.40 -0.29 5.19
CA ILE A 106 6.64 1.13 4.90
C ILE A 106 7.77 1.67 5.77
N PHE A 107 8.67 2.43 5.16
CA PHE A 107 9.78 3.09 5.84
C PHE A 107 10.25 4.31 5.03
N GLU A 108 10.88 5.27 5.71
CA GLU A 108 11.52 6.42 5.07
C GLU A 108 13.02 6.22 4.96
N ILE A 109 13.67 6.79 3.96
CA ILE A 109 15.13 6.76 3.82
C ILE A 109 15.65 8.16 3.50
N PRO A 110 16.89 8.49 3.91
CA PRO A 110 17.53 9.75 3.51
C PRO A 110 17.76 9.79 1.99
N SER A 111 17.38 10.89 1.35
CA SER A 111 17.47 11.08 -0.11
C SER A 111 18.91 11.00 -0.66
N GLN A 112 19.91 11.30 0.19
CA GLN A 112 21.33 11.34 -0.19
C GLN A 112 22.11 10.08 0.23
N SER A 113 21.49 9.13 0.93
CA SER A 113 22.21 7.94 1.38
C SER A 113 22.42 6.94 0.24
N GLN A 114 23.69 6.60 0.00
CA GLN A 114 24.07 5.58 -0.98
C GLN A 114 23.87 4.15 -0.45
N ARG A 115 24.04 3.95 0.86
CA ARG A 115 23.93 2.64 1.50
C ARG A 115 23.38 2.79 2.90
N LEU A 116 22.47 1.89 3.25
CA LEU A 116 21.84 1.82 4.55
C LEU A 116 21.78 0.37 4.98
N ILE A 117 22.43 0.05 6.11
CA ILE A 117 22.33 -1.26 6.74
C ILE A 117 21.81 -1.05 8.15
N LEU A 118 20.66 -1.63 8.44
CA LEU A 118 20.00 -1.50 9.74
C LEU A 118 19.64 -2.89 10.25
N GLU A 119 19.76 -3.09 11.54
CA GLU A 119 19.44 -4.36 12.19
C GLU A 119 18.59 -4.12 13.45
N ASN A 120 17.60 -4.98 13.63
CA ASN A 120 16.74 -5.04 14.80
C ASN A 120 16.13 -3.68 15.17
N ARG A 121 16.35 -3.20 16.40
CA ARG A 121 15.74 -1.95 16.88
C ARG A 121 16.15 -0.73 16.06
N VAL A 122 17.30 -0.77 15.39
CA VAL A 122 17.80 0.32 14.52
C VAL A 122 16.94 0.46 13.26
N LEU A 123 16.11 -0.54 12.91
CA LEU A 123 15.07 -0.39 11.87
C LEU A 123 14.05 0.72 12.20
N GLN A 124 14.00 1.19 13.44
CA GLN A 124 13.13 2.30 13.83
C GLN A 124 13.73 3.68 13.50
N ASP A 125 15.01 3.78 13.14
CA ASP A 125 15.61 5.02 12.64
C ASP A 125 14.98 5.46 11.31
N VAL A 126 14.44 4.51 10.56
CA VAL A 126 13.65 4.72 9.33
C VAL A 126 12.15 4.58 9.55
N LYS A 127 11.71 4.55 10.81
CA LYS A 127 10.31 4.42 11.22
C LYS A 127 9.62 3.23 10.55
N MET A 128 10.32 2.09 10.42
CA MET A 128 9.79 0.94 9.70
C MET A 128 8.54 0.37 10.38
N LEU A 129 7.45 0.33 9.61
CA LEU A 129 6.18 -0.24 10.02
C LEU A 129 5.82 -1.44 9.13
N PHE A 130 5.14 -2.40 9.74
CA PHE A 130 4.45 -3.49 9.09
C PHE A 130 2.95 -3.29 9.27
N GLY A 131 2.23 -3.13 8.17
CA GLY A 131 0.77 -3.08 8.12
C GLY A 131 0.21 -4.46 7.83
N ARG A 132 -0.80 -4.86 8.60
CA ARG A 132 -1.63 -6.04 8.32
C ARG A 132 -3.07 -5.59 8.19
N PHE A 133 -3.70 -5.89 7.06
CA PHE A 133 -5.09 -5.52 6.79
C PHE A 133 -5.86 -6.76 6.39
N CYS A 134 -6.77 -7.17 7.26
CA CYS A 134 -7.67 -8.28 7.03
C CYS A 134 -8.94 -8.10 7.86
N TYR A 135 -9.95 -8.93 7.59
CA TYR A 135 -11.09 -9.09 8.49
C TYR A 135 -10.69 -9.90 9.75
N CYS A 136 -9.75 -9.36 10.52
CA CYS A 136 -9.12 -10.00 11.66
C CYS A 136 -9.19 -9.07 12.88
N LYS A 137 -10.17 -9.34 13.76
CA LYS A 137 -10.45 -8.49 14.93
C LYS A 137 -9.21 -8.37 15.83
N GLY A 138 -8.78 -7.13 16.08
CA GLY A 138 -7.67 -6.80 16.99
C GLY A 138 -6.26 -7.13 16.47
N GLN A 139 -6.13 -7.52 15.20
CA GLN A 139 -4.83 -7.81 14.57
C GLN A 139 -4.59 -7.02 13.28
N ALA A 140 -5.54 -6.16 12.89
CA ALA A 140 -5.41 -5.27 11.75
C ALA A 140 -4.82 -3.91 12.19
N GLY A 141 -3.94 -3.36 11.37
CA GLY A 141 -3.30 -2.06 11.58
C GLY A 141 -1.79 -2.13 11.40
N TYR A 142 -1.10 -1.09 11.89
CA TYR A 142 0.36 -0.99 11.79
C TYR A 142 1.08 -1.42 13.07
N PHE A 143 2.23 -2.04 12.89
CA PHE A 143 3.11 -2.58 13.91
C PHE A 143 4.55 -2.14 13.65
N GLN A 144 5.33 -1.89 14.71
CA GLN A 144 6.73 -1.52 14.54
C GLN A 144 7.57 -2.75 14.21
N VAL A 145 8.42 -2.65 13.19
CA VAL A 145 9.39 -3.71 12.89
C VAL A 145 10.64 -3.52 13.73
N LYS A 146 10.83 -4.37 14.74
CA LYS A 146 11.95 -4.28 15.71
C LYS A 146 12.96 -5.44 15.61
N GLN A 147 12.70 -6.42 14.75
CA GLN A 147 13.55 -7.58 14.54
C GLN A 147 13.73 -7.81 13.05
N GLY A 148 14.98 -7.89 12.61
CA GLY A 148 15.29 -8.05 11.19
C GLY A 148 16.56 -7.36 10.75
N LYS A 149 16.76 -7.32 9.44
CA LYS A 149 17.91 -6.71 8.78
C LYS A 149 17.48 -6.12 7.45
N LEU A 150 17.78 -4.84 7.25
CA LEU A 150 17.67 -4.13 5.97
C LEU A 150 19.07 -3.91 5.42
N ASP A 151 19.33 -4.33 4.17
CA ASP A 151 20.44 -3.83 3.34
C ASP A 151 19.82 -3.11 2.14
N LEU A 152 20.02 -1.81 2.07
CA LEU A 152 19.55 -0.96 1.00
C LEU A 152 20.74 -0.26 0.34
N ARG A 153 20.73 -0.25 -0.99
CA ARG A 153 21.71 0.44 -1.82
C ARG A 153 21.01 1.29 -2.86
N ARG A 154 21.49 2.52 -2.99
CA ARG A 154 21.10 3.43 -4.05
C ARG A 154 22.18 3.45 -5.12
N THR A 155 21.77 3.37 -6.37
CA THR A 155 22.66 3.55 -7.52
C THR A 155 21.89 4.35 -8.56
N ASP A 156 22.39 5.55 -8.85
CA ASP A 156 21.70 6.54 -9.67
C ASP A 156 20.29 6.84 -9.14
N LYS A 157 19.26 6.58 -9.97
CA LYS A 157 17.84 6.72 -9.62
C LYS A 157 17.25 5.45 -9.01
N LYS A 158 17.98 4.34 -8.91
CA LYS A 158 17.45 3.05 -8.46
C LYS A 158 17.76 2.80 -7.00
N ILE A 159 16.79 2.22 -6.29
CA ILE A 159 16.94 1.69 -4.95
C ILE A 159 16.81 0.18 -5.03
N LYS A 160 17.86 -0.54 -4.60
CA LYS A 160 17.81 -1.98 -4.38
C LYS A 160 17.77 -2.24 -2.88
N ALA A 161 16.80 -3.01 -2.42
CA ALA A 161 16.65 -3.34 -1.01
C ALA A 161 16.49 -4.84 -0.82
N ALA A 162 17.04 -5.34 0.28
CA ALA A 162 16.79 -6.67 0.83
C ALA A 162 16.47 -6.51 2.32
N LEU A 163 15.31 -6.99 2.74
CA LEU A 163 14.81 -6.95 4.10
C LEU A 163 14.42 -8.35 4.53
N THR A 164 14.87 -8.77 5.70
CA THR A 164 14.32 -9.95 6.40
C THR A 164 13.88 -9.49 7.77
N PHE A 165 12.65 -9.78 8.18
CA PHE A 165 12.08 -9.21 9.40
C PHE A 165 11.05 -10.11 10.06
N LYS A 166 10.82 -9.85 11.35
CA LYS A 166 9.78 -10.50 12.13
C LYS A 166 9.01 -9.48 12.96
N VAL A 167 7.69 -9.66 13.00
CA VAL A 167 6.75 -8.97 13.88
C VAL A 167 6.16 -10.03 14.81
N LEU A 168 6.25 -9.82 16.12
CA LEU A 168 5.83 -10.83 17.10
C LEU A 168 4.37 -10.65 17.52
N GLU A 169 3.83 -9.46 17.30
CA GLU A 169 2.51 -9.02 17.71
C GLU A 169 1.40 -9.64 16.86
N VAL A 170 1.68 -9.97 15.60
CA VAL A 170 0.73 -10.53 14.66
C VAL A 170 1.38 -11.57 13.74
N PRO A 171 0.62 -12.57 13.26
CA PRO A 171 1.10 -13.43 12.19
C PRO A 171 1.43 -12.63 10.92
N GLN A 172 2.46 -13.09 10.20
CA GLN A 172 2.93 -12.51 8.95
C GLN A 172 3.10 -13.60 7.88
N LEU A 173 2.71 -13.33 6.64
CA LEU A 173 3.02 -14.17 5.48
C LEU A 173 4.37 -13.77 4.88
N ILE A 174 4.59 -12.45 4.74
CA ILE A 174 5.84 -11.90 4.23
C ILE A 174 6.82 -11.70 5.40
N ASN A 175 7.98 -12.36 5.31
CA ASN A 175 9.10 -12.18 6.24
C ASN A 175 10.41 -11.79 5.54
N THR A 176 10.43 -11.88 4.21
CA THR A 176 11.58 -11.57 3.38
C THR A 176 11.11 -10.80 2.17
N VAL A 177 11.70 -9.64 1.94
CA VAL A 177 11.39 -8.74 0.84
C VAL A 177 12.69 -8.40 0.12
N SER A 178 12.69 -8.47 -1.19
CA SER A 178 13.81 -8.01 -2.01
C SER A 178 13.27 -7.40 -3.29
N PHE A 179 13.68 -6.17 -3.58
CA PHE A 179 13.20 -5.45 -4.75
C PHE A 179 14.22 -4.46 -5.30
N THR A 180 13.94 -3.99 -6.50
CA THR A 180 14.52 -2.78 -7.08
C THR A 180 13.41 -1.84 -7.51
N VAL A 181 13.52 -0.55 -7.24
CA VAL A 181 12.55 0.49 -7.64
C VAL A 181 13.28 1.72 -8.17
N GLU A 182 12.77 2.33 -9.24
CA GLU A 182 13.26 3.57 -9.85
C GLU A 182 12.36 4.76 -9.54
#